data_AF-A0A961X9T8-F1
#
_entry.id   AF-A0A961X9T8-F1
#
_cell.length_a   1.000
_cell.length_b   1.000
_cell.length_c   1.000
_cell.angle_alpha   90.00
_cell.angle_beta   90.00
_cell.angle_gamma   90.00
#
_symmetry.space_group_name_H-M   'P 1'
#
loop_
_entity.id
_entity.type
_entity.pdbx_description
1 polymer ?
#
loop_
_entity_poly.entity_id
_entity_poly.type
_entity_poly.pdbx_seq_one_letter_code
_entity_poly.pdbx_strand_id
1 'polypeptide(L)'
;MHARREQRPVRPFGAVLAAAGFACLLTACAGGLSGPEQAYKDLTRVDYGKPYIGMSKQQVIGCAGQPRSRIPAGSGGETFVYHYKGAGPVPGGTPKDATCTASLTFEGGTLVRVNYAHKDGRSPYAWQAEKDPEKAEKMKQEAPPTCVFSLPRCQR
;
A
#
# COMPACT_ATOMS: atom_id res chain seq x y z
N MET A 1 -19.30 -5.34 -59.54
CA MET A 1 -19.03 -5.77 -58.16
C MET A 1 -19.21 -7.28 -58.09
N HIS A 2 -18.11 -7.98 -57.78
CA HIS A 2 -17.95 -9.42 -57.53
C HIS A 2 -19.00 -9.99 -56.56
N ALA A 3 -19.31 -11.28 -56.46
CA ALA A 3 -19.20 -12.50 -57.28
C ALA A 3 -20.00 -13.55 -56.50
N ARG A 4 -20.85 -14.35 -57.17
CA ARG A 4 -21.52 -15.50 -56.54
C ARG A 4 -20.48 -16.56 -56.16
N ARG A 5 -20.58 -17.13 -54.95
CA ARG A 5 -19.93 -18.41 -54.63
C ARG A 5 -20.95 -19.41 -54.08
N GLU A 6 -20.76 -20.64 -54.54
CA GLU A 6 -21.65 -21.80 -54.61
C GLU A 6 -22.26 -22.25 -53.28
N GLN A 7 -23.55 -22.61 -53.35
CA GLN A 7 -24.20 -23.55 -52.43
C GLN A 7 -23.81 -24.98 -52.85
N ARG A 8 -23.39 -25.81 -51.88
CA ARG A 8 -23.33 -27.28 -52.03
C ARG A 8 -24.05 -27.97 -50.87
N PRO A 9 -24.65 -29.15 -51.13
CA PRO A 9 -25.82 -29.63 -50.41
C PRO A 9 -25.49 -30.34 -49.10
N VAL A 10 -26.40 -30.14 -48.15
CA VAL A 10 -26.62 -30.96 -46.95
C VAL A 10 -26.94 -32.40 -47.35
N ARG A 11 -26.23 -33.38 -46.77
CA ARG A 11 -26.82 -34.68 -46.46
C ARG A 11 -26.36 -35.21 -45.10
N PRO A 12 -27.25 -35.93 -44.39
CA PRO A 12 -27.16 -36.19 -42.97
C PRO A 12 -26.67 -37.62 -42.71
N PHE A 13 -25.69 -37.79 -41.83
CA PHE A 13 -25.43 -39.10 -41.25
C PHE A 13 -24.98 -38.96 -39.80
N GLY A 14 -25.76 -39.59 -38.93
CA GLY A 14 -25.25 -40.18 -37.69
C GLY A 14 -25.10 -39.22 -36.51
N ALA A 15 -26.18 -39.07 -35.74
CA ALA A 15 -26.06 -38.80 -34.32
C ALA A 15 -25.31 -39.96 -33.66
N VAL A 16 -24.16 -39.69 -33.03
CA VAL A 16 -23.59 -40.51 -31.96
C VAL A 16 -23.02 -39.57 -30.89
N LEU A 17 -23.71 -39.56 -29.75
CA LEU A 17 -23.24 -39.45 -28.35
C LEU A 17 -21.85 -38.79 -28.13
N ALA A 18 -21.79 -37.61 -27.51
CA ALA A 18 -21.79 -37.38 -26.06
C ALA A 18 -20.50 -37.79 -25.32
N ALA A 19 -19.99 -36.84 -24.54
CA ALA A 19 -19.01 -36.95 -23.44
C ALA A 19 -17.51 -36.97 -23.78
N ALA A 20 -16.94 -35.76 -23.91
CA ALA A 20 -15.62 -35.38 -23.37
C ALA A 20 -15.64 -33.84 -23.27
N GLY A 21 -15.82 -33.22 -22.10
CA GLY A 21 -15.00 -33.40 -20.92
C GLY A 21 -13.99 -32.26 -20.85
N PHE A 22 -14.49 -31.07 -20.49
CA PHE A 22 -13.80 -29.88 -19.96
C PHE A 22 -12.24 -29.92 -20.00
N ALA A 23 -11.64 -29.44 -21.10
CA ALA A 23 -10.20 -29.28 -21.20
C ALA A 23 -9.78 -27.82 -20.97
N CYS A 24 -9.17 -27.61 -19.81
CA CYS A 24 -8.12 -26.62 -19.53
C CYS A 24 -8.47 -25.12 -19.61
N LEU A 25 -9.26 -24.67 -18.63
CA LEU A 25 -9.13 -23.35 -18.02
C LEU A 25 -7.87 -23.32 -17.12
N LEU A 26 -6.69 -22.99 -17.65
CA LEU A 26 -5.55 -22.53 -16.83
C LEU A 26 -4.58 -21.70 -17.69
N THR A 27 -5.04 -20.56 -18.20
CA THR A 27 -4.14 -19.45 -18.51
C THR A 27 -3.68 -18.88 -17.16
N ALA A 28 -2.66 -19.52 -16.59
CA ALA A 28 -2.04 -19.09 -15.35
C ALA A 28 -1.54 -17.66 -15.53
N CYS A 29 -2.20 -16.72 -14.86
CA CYS A 29 -1.55 -15.48 -14.47
C CYS A 29 -0.33 -15.89 -13.64
N ALA A 30 0.86 -15.89 -14.26
CA ALA A 30 2.12 -15.84 -13.56
C ALA A 30 2.24 -14.48 -12.87
N GLY A 31 1.45 -14.27 -11.83
CA GLY A 31 1.52 -13.12 -10.94
C GLY A 31 1.60 -13.68 -9.54
N GLY A 32 2.78 -13.58 -8.92
CA GLY A 32 3.06 -14.11 -7.59
C GLY A 32 1.97 -13.72 -6.60
N LEU A 33 1.15 -14.70 -6.21
CA LEU A 33 0.21 -14.58 -5.11
C LEU A 33 1.03 -14.55 -3.82
N SER A 34 1.28 -13.36 -3.30
CA SER A 34 1.42 -13.16 -1.86
C SER A 34 0.26 -13.91 -1.19
N GLY A 35 0.57 -14.90 -0.37
CA GLY A 35 -0.40 -15.86 0.17
C GLY A 35 -1.47 -15.20 1.06
N PRO A 36 -2.54 -15.94 1.40
CA PRO A 36 -3.64 -15.42 2.22
C PRO A 36 -3.17 -14.87 3.57
N GLU A 37 -2.12 -15.47 4.15
CA GLU A 37 -1.52 -15.01 5.41
C GLU A 37 -0.99 -13.56 5.33
N GLN A 38 -0.44 -13.14 4.18
CA GLN A 38 0.02 -11.76 3.98
C GLN A 38 -1.16 -10.79 3.79
N ALA A 39 -2.22 -11.21 3.11
CA ALA A 39 -3.45 -10.41 3.05
C ALA A 39 -4.06 -10.23 4.45
N TYR A 40 -4.04 -11.26 5.29
CA TYR A 40 -4.47 -11.14 6.70
C TYR A 40 -3.57 -10.22 7.51
N LYS A 41 -2.23 -10.29 7.34
CA LYS A 41 -1.29 -9.39 8.02
C LYS A 41 -1.47 -7.93 7.60
N ASP A 42 -1.77 -7.67 6.33
CA ASP A 42 -2.06 -6.32 5.85
C ASP A 42 -3.44 -5.81 6.33
N LEU A 43 -4.46 -6.68 6.37
CA LEU A 43 -5.79 -6.34 6.90
C LEU A 43 -5.79 -6.10 8.42
N THR A 44 -4.96 -6.84 9.15
CA THR A 44 -4.82 -6.73 10.62
C THR A 44 -3.80 -5.68 11.04
N ARG A 45 -3.09 -5.06 10.08
CA ARG A 45 -2.13 -3.99 10.36
C ARG A 45 -2.85 -2.82 10.99
N VAL A 46 -2.47 -2.51 12.23
CA VAL A 46 -2.99 -1.36 12.97
C VAL A 46 -2.60 -0.08 12.25
N ASP A 47 -3.60 0.64 11.73
CA ASP A 47 -3.43 2.00 11.24
C ASP A 47 -3.49 2.97 12.43
N TYR A 48 -2.31 3.42 12.87
CA TYR A 48 -2.18 4.36 13.97
C TYR A 48 -2.66 5.78 13.62
N GLY A 49 -2.82 6.10 12.35
CA GLY A 49 -3.32 7.39 11.88
C GLY A 49 -4.84 7.51 11.90
N LYS A 50 -5.54 6.37 11.80
CA LYS A 50 -7.01 6.30 11.74
C LYS A 50 -7.75 7.09 12.84
N PRO A 51 -7.32 7.10 14.11
CA PRO A 51 -8.02 7.85 15.16
C PRO A 51 -8.04 9.38 14.96
N TYR A 52 -7.18 9.91 14.09
CA TYR A 52 -7.01 11.34 13.91
C TYR A 52 -7.71 11.88 12.65
N ILE A 53 -8.27 10.99 11.83
CA ILE A 53 -9.00 11.36 10.62
C ILE A 53 -10.19 12.26 11.00
N GLY A 54 -10.38 13.35 10.24
CA GLY A 54 -11.39 14.38 10.48
C GLY A 54 -10.88 15.58 11.30
N MET A 55 -9.71 15.50 11.94
CA MET A 55 -9.15 16.64 12.68
C MET A 55 -8.83 17.82 11.75
N SER A 56 -9.06 19.03 12.23
CA SER A 56 -8.67 20.25 11.51
C SER A 56 -7.15 20.44 11.53
N LYS A 57 -6.65 21.25 10.59
CA LYS A 57 -5.23 21.65 10.55
C LYS A 57 -4.75 22.23 11.88
N GLN A 58 -5.56 23.09 12.50
CA GLN A 58 -5.24 23.76 13.76
C GLN A 58 -5.19 22.77 14.92
N GLN A 59 -6.10 21.79 14.97
CA GLN A 59 -6.07 20.72 15.97
C GLN A 59 -4.80 19.89 15.85
N VAL A 60 -4.45 19.46 14.62
CA VAL A 60 -3.21 18.71 14.38
C VAL A 60 -1.98 19.51 14.81
N ILE A 61 -1.90 20.79 14.45
CA ILE A 61 -0.79 21.67 14.87
C ILE A 61 -0.75 21.86 16.39
N GLY A 62 -1.90 21.97 17.05
CA GLY A 62 -1.97 22.04 18.51
C GLY A 62 -1.41 20.78 19.17
N CYS A 63 -1.66 19.61 18.57
CA CYS A 63 -1.22 18.34 19.12
C CYS A 63 0.23 17.96 18.80
N ALA A 64 0.64 18.09 17.54
CA ALA A 64 1.96 17.68 17.03
C ALA A 64 2.97 18.83 16.97
N GLY A 65 2.53 20.07 17.16
CA GLY A 65 3.32 21.26 16.88
C GLY A 65 3.40 21.58 15.39
N GLN A 66 4.28 22.54 15.07
CA GLN A 66 4.46 23.00 13.68
C GLN A 66 5.08 21.88 12.82
N PRO A 67 4.55 21.64 11.61
CA PRO A 67 5.15 20.70 10.69
C PRO A 67 6.49 21.23 10.18
N ARG A 68 7.37 20.31 9.76
CA ARG A 68 8.65 20.68 9.14
C ARG A 68 8.43 21.34 7.79
N SER A 69 7.49 20.83 7.01
CA SER A 69 7.09 21.43 5.75
C SER A 69 5.59 21.29 5.51
N ARG A 70 5.10 22.20 4.68
CA ARG A 70 3.71 22.29 4.25
C ARG A 70 3.72 22.27 2.73
N ILE A 71 3.11 21.25 2.14
CA ILE A 71 3.08 21.05 0.70
C ILE A 71 1.65 21.31 0.23
N PRO A 72 1.37 22.40 -0.51
CA PRO A 72 0.05 22.63 -1.06
C PRO A 72 -0.29 21.52 -2.07
N ALA A 73 -1.51 21.00 -2.01
CA ALA A 73 -2.02 19.97 -2.91
C ALA A 73 -3.26 20.52 -3.62
N GLY A 74 -3.07 21.15 -4.79
CA GLY A 74 -4.16 21.57 -5.68
C GLY A 74 -5.28 22.35 -4.98
N SER A 75 -6.51 22.18 -5.48
CA SER A 75 -7.73 22.91 -5.10
C SER A 75 -8.15 22.70 -3.63
N GLY A 76 -7.41 23.30 -2.69
CA GLY A 76 -7.73 23.32 -1.27
C GLY A 76 -7.11 22.20 -0.43
N GLY A 77 -6.29 21.34 -1.03
CA GLY A 77 -5.54 20.32 -0.32
C GLY A 77 -4.21 20.85 0.24
N GLU A 78 -3.73 20.25 1.31
CA GLU A 78 -2.41 20.54 1.87
C GLU A 78 -1.87 19.29 2.54
N THR A 79 -0.58 19.03 2.47
CA THR A 79 0.08 17.95 3.20
C THR A 79 1.08 18.52 4.19
N PHE A 80 0.93 18.18 5.46
CA PHE A 80 1.93 18.44 6.48
C PHE A 80 2.93 17.29 6.52
N VAL A 81 4.21 17.63 6.58
CA VAL A 81 5.29 16.65 6.73
C VAL A 81 5.97 16.85 8.08
N TYR A 82 6.06 15.76 8.83
CA TYR A 82 6.74 15.70 10.12
C TYR A 82 7.87 14.69 10.09
N HIS A 83 8.97 15.04 10.74
CA HIS A 83 10.11 14.17 10.97
C HIS A 83 10.21 13.88 12.46
N TYR A 84 10.39 12.61 12.83
CA TYR A 84 10.35 12.19 14.23
C TYR A 84 11.16 10.94 14.53
N LYS A 85 11.39 10.71 15.82
CA LYS A 85 12.05 9.53 16.38
C LYS A 85 11.18 8.97 17.50
N GLY A 86 10.96 7.65 17.52
CA GLY A 86 10.10 7.00 18.51
C GLY A 86 8.61 7.13 18.20
N ALA A 87 7.78 7.34 19.23
CA ALA A 87 6.32 7.41 19.10
C ALA A 87 5.86 8.83 18.70
N GLY A 88 5.51 9.00 17.43
CA GLY A 88 4.81 10.19 16.91
C GLY A 88 5.67 11.44 16.65
N PRO A 89 5.14 12.41 15.89
CA PRO A 89 5.79 13.71 15.68
C PRO A 89 5.86 14.54 16.95
N VAL A 90 7.04 14.52 17.58
CA VAL A 90 7.39 15.43 18.68
C VAL A 90 8.03 16.68 18.08
N PRO A 91 7.64 17.90 18.51
CA PRO A 91 8.29 19.13 18.06
C PRO A 91 9.80 19.09 18.35
N GLY A 92 10.61 19.50 17.36
CA GLY A 92 12.06 19.69 17.54
C GLY A 92 12.96 18.62 16.90
N GLY A 93 12.40 17.62 16.21
CA GLY A 93 13.21 16.67 15.43
C GLY A 93 13.89 17.35 14.24
N THR A 94 15.23 17.30 14.18
CA THR A 94 15.94 17.70 12.97
C THR A 94 15.84 16.58 11.91
N PRO A 95 15.89 16.90 10.61
CA PRO A 95 15.87 15.87 9.56
C PRO A 95 17.01 14.84 9.66
N LYS A 96 18.15 15.22 10.27
CA LYS A 96 19.32 14.36 10.40
C LYS A 96 19.12 13.25 11.45
N ASP A 97 18.35 13.55 12.49
CA ASP A 97 18.15 12.66 13.63
C ASP A 97 16.83 11.87 13.58
N ALA A 98 15.97 12.21 12.62
CA ALA A 98 14.68 11.56 12.45
C ALA A 98 14.84 10.15 11.87
N THR A 99 14.11 9.20 12.44
CA THR A 99 14.03 7.81 11.95
C THR A 99 12.76 7.58 11.15
N CYS A 100 11.75 8.43 11.34
CA CYS A 100 10.43 8.30 10.77
C CYS A 100 9.95 9.61 10.15
N THR A 101 9.23 9.50 9.05
CA THR A 101 8.51 10.60 8.43
C THR A 101 7.02 10.30 8.46
N ALA A 102 6.21 11.29 8.81
CA ALA A 102 4.76 11.23 8.68
C ALA A 102 4.27 12.32 7.71
N SER A 103 3.38 11.93 6.81
CA SER A 103 2.70 12.81 5.85
C SER A 103 1.22 12.81 6.18
N LEU A 104 0.70 13.98 6.53
CA LEU A 104 -0.69 14.20 6.93
C LEU A 104 -1.37 15.02 5.83
N THR A 105 -2.23 14.39 5.05
CA THR A 105 -2.91 15.04 3.92
C THR A 105 -4.28 15.54 4.36
N PHE A 106 -4.53 16.80 4.07
CA PHE A 106 -5.75 17.52 4.36
C PHE A 106 -6.50 17.82 3.07
N GLU A 107 -7.81 17.66 3.10
CA GLU A 107 -8.75 18.08 2.06
C GLU A 107 -9.91 18.81 2.73
N GLY A 108 -10.36 19.92 2.12
CA GLY A 108 -11.42 20.75 2.73
C GLY A 108 -11.09 21.26 4.14
N GLY A 109 -9.80 21.34 4.51
CA GLY A 109 -9.35 21.75 5.85
C GLY A 109 -9.32 20.64 6.91
N THR A 110 -9.68 19.41 6.57
CA THR A 110 -9.74 18.25 7.49
C THR A 110 -8.73 17.17 7.11
N LEU A 111 -8.20 16.46 8.10
CA LEU A 111 -7.23 15.38 7.89
C LEU A 111 -7.93 14.16 7.29
N VAL A 112 -7.56 13.78 6.07
CA VAL A 112 -8.17 12.65 5.34
C VAL A 112 -7.26 11.45 5.21
N ARG A 113 -5.94 11.64 5.37
CA ARG A 113 -4.96 10.56 5.25
C ARG A 113 -3.74 10.83 6.11
N VAL A 114 -3.26 9.78 6.76
CA VAL A 114 -1.96 9.75 7.44
C VAL A 114 -1.14 8.64 6.82
N ASN A 115 0.04 8.97 6.34
CA ASN A 115 1.04 8.00 5.91
C ASN A 115 2.30 8.16 6.77
N TYR A 116 2.97 7.07 7.08
CA TYR A 116 4.22 7.11 7.82
C TYR A 116 5.19 6.02 7.37
N ALA A 117 6.46 6.38 7.29
CA ALA A 117 7.51 5.51 6.80
C ALA A 117 8.79 5.67 7.62
N HIS A 118 9.51 4.56 7.83
CA HIS A 118 10.84 4.57 8.39
C HIS A 118 11.84 5.00 7.30
N LYS A 119 12.86 5.77 7.66
CA LYS A 119 13.90 6.22 6.70
C LYS A 119 14.60 5.05 6.01
N ASP A 120 14.83 3.98 6.77
CA ASP A 120 15.45 2.73 6.32
C ASP A 120 14.38 1.68 5.93
N GLY A 121 13.21 2.15 5.49
CA GLY A 121 12.09 1.28 5.11
C GLY A 121 12.53 0.31 4.02
N ARG A 122 12.63 -0.97 4.37
CA ARG A 122 12.92 -2.05 3.42
C ARG A 122 11.67 -2.89 3.17
N SER A 123 11.55 -3.39 1.94
CA SER A 123 10.50 -4.36 1.63
C SER A 123 10.66 -5.60 2.52
N PRO A 124 9.56 -6.18 3.02
CA PRO A 124 9.58 -7.50 3.68
C PRO A 124 10.20 -8.60 2.79
N TYR A 125 10.26 -8.39 1.48
CA TYR A 125 10.82 -9.31 0.48
C TYR A 125 12.18 -8.89 -0.06
N ALA A 126 12.82 -7.88 0.54
CA ALA A 126 14.12 -7.39 0.07
C ALA A 126 15.20 -8.49 0.02
N TRP A 127 15.08 -9.53 0.87
CA TRP A 127 15.95 -10.70 0.89
C TRP A 127 15.94 -11.50 -0.42
N GLN A 128 14.88 -11.42 -1.25
CA GLN A 128 14.79 -12.16 -2.51
C GLN A 128 15.75 -11.62 -3.58
N ALA A 129 16.16 -10.37 -3.45
CA ALA A 129 17.10 -9.73 -4.37
C ALA A 129 18.55 -9.77 -3.86
N GLU A 130 18.79 -10.28 -2.65
CA GLU A 130 20.12 -10.36 -2.04
C GLU A 130 20.88 -11.58 -2.57
N LYS A 131 22.14 -11.37 -2.96
CA LYS A 131 22.98 -12.42 -3.57
C LYS A 131 23.79 -13.19 -2.52
N ASP A 132 24.01 -12.58 -1.37
CA ASP A 132 24.67 -13.20 -0.23
C ASP A 132 23.66 -14.06 0.57
N PRO A 133 23.87 -15.38 0.67
CA PRO A 133 22.94 -16.28 1.34
C PRO A 133 22.82 -16.02 2.85
N GLU A 134 23.90 -15.63 3.54
CA GLU A 134 23.86 -15.36 4.98
C GLU A 134 23.09 -14.06 5.26
N LYS A 135 23.31 -13.05 4.43
CA LYS A 135 22.60 -11.77 4.54
C LYS A 135 21.12 -11.91 4.18
N ALA A 136 20.78 -12.75 3.19
CA ALA A 136 19.40 -13.06 2.84
C ALA A 136 18.66 -13.74 4.00
N GLU A 137 19.27 -14.75 4.64
CA GLU A 137 18.69 -15.42 5.82
C GLU A 137 18.50 -14.46 6.99
N LYS A 138 19.49 -13.60 7.27
CA LYS A 138 19.36 -12.56 8.29
C LYS A 138 18.20 -11.61 8.00
N MET A 139 18.05 -11.18 6.75
CA MET A 139 16.95 -10.30 6.33
C MET A 139 15.57 -10.95 6.40
N LYS A 140 15.48 -12.28 6.24
CA LYS A 140 14.23 -13.05 6.43
C LYS A 140 13.80 -13.07 7.90
N GLN A 141 14.76 -13.21 8.82
CA GLN A 141 14.49 -13.33 10.26
C GLN A 141 14.26 -11.97 10.91
N GLU A 142 15.00 -10.94 10.47
CA GLU A 142 14.86 -9.60 11.00
C GLU A 142 13.57 -8.95 10.46
N ALA A 143 12.73 -8.39 11.32
CA ALA A 143 11.57 -7.61 10.88
C ALA A 143 12.03 -6.30 10.21
N PRO A 144 11.33 -5.81 9.18
CA PRO A 144 11.62 -4.49 8.62
C PRO A 144 11.37 -3.42 9.69
N PRO A 145 12.18 -2.36 9.75
CA PRO A 145 11.98 -1.29 10.71
C PRO A 145 10.63 -0.60 10.46
N THR A 146 9.84 -0.45 11.52
CA THR A 146 8.51 0.17 11.46
C THR A 146 8.44 1.44 12.29
N CYS A 147 7.57 2.36 11.88
CA CYS A 147 7.25 3.56 12.65
C CYS A 147 5.92 3.41 13.36
N VAL A 148 5.84 3.95 14.58
CA VAL A 148 4.58 4.14 15.30
C VAL A 148 4.21 5.60 15.25
N PHE A 149 3.03 5.90 14.72
CA PHE A 149 2.50 7.25 14.66
C PHE A 149 1.55 7.51 15.85
N SER A 150 1.62 8.69 16.44
CA SER A 150 0.60 9.18 17.38
C SER A 150 0.69 10.69 17.48
N LEU A 151 -0.42 11.37 17.74
CA LEU A 151 -0.42 12.79 18.11
C LEU A 151 -0.44 12.87 19.65
N PRO A 152 0.72 13.00 20.33
CA PRO A 152 0.83 12.70 21.76
C PRO A 152 0.07 13.67 22.66
N ARG A 153 -0.24 14.88 22.18
CA ARG A 153 -0.97 15.90 22.94
C ARG A 153 -2.44 16.04 22.52
N CYS A 154 -2.92 15.23 21.58
CA CYS A 154 -4.35 15.20 21.26
C CYS A 154 -5.09 14.44 22.35
N GLN A 155 -6.14 15.05 22.90
CA GLN A 155 -7.12 14.29 23.66
C GLN A 155 -7.81 13.32 22.70
N ARG A 156 -7.85 12.04 23.08
CA ARG A 156 -8.56 10.99 22.35
C ARG A 156 -10.02 10.99 22.72
#